data_AF-T2JRD3-F1
#
_entry.id   AF-T2JRD3-F1
#
_cell.length_a   1.000
_cell.length_b   1.000
_cell.length_c   1.000
_cell.angle_alpha   90.00
_cell.angle_beta   90.00
_cell.angle_gamma   90.00
#
_symmetry.space_group_name_H-M   'P 1'
#
loop_
_entity.id
_entity.type
_entity.pdbx_description
1 polymer ?
#
loop_
_entity_poly.entity_id
_entity_poly.type
_entity_poly.pdbx_seq_one_letter_code
_entity_poly.pdbx_strand_id
1 'polypeptide(L)'
;MSKTGKIYCFQADYRASTQFDAHQVPDWLSLEVHWQGYCISTVPWVADVARVLGLLPVEDTPEAWMSHLEELGLKGITQVCCEDFFEDRLYC
;
A
#
# COMPACT_ATOMS: atom_id res chain seq x y z
N MET A 1 1.15 -20.89 15.29
CA MET A 1 0.56 -20.37 14.04
C MET A 1 0.89 -18.88 14.01
N SER A 2 1.81 -18.46 13.15
CA SER A 2 2.01 -17.03 12.88
C SER A 2 0.67 -16.50 12.35
N LYS A 3 0.17 -15.41 12.97
CA LYS A 3 -0.97 -14.70 12.41
C LYS A 3 -0.52 -14.21 11.03
N THR A 4 -1.18 -14.66 9.98
CA THR A 4 -0.97 -14.12 8.64
C THR A 4 -1.31 -12.64 8.67
N GLY A 5 -0.43 -11.80 8.13
CA GLY A 5 -0.68 -10.37 7.99
C GLY A 5 -1.95 -10.11 7.20
N LYS A 6 -2.59 -8.97 7.46
CA LYS A 6 -3.79 -8.56 6.73
C LYS A 6 -3.42 -7.90 5.40
N ILE A 7 -4.26 -8.10 4.39
CA ILE A 7 -4.20 -7.32 3.16
C ILE A 7 -4.87 -5.99 3.44
N TYR A 8 -4.15 -4.90 3.22
CA TYR A 8 -4.67 -3.54 3.22
C TYR A 8 -4.52 -2.96 1.82
N CYS A 9 -5.55 -2.26 1.38
CA CYS A 9 -5.63 -1.65 0.05
C CYS A 9 -5.79 -0.13 0.23
N PHE A 10 -4.99 0.64 -0.49
CA PHE A 10 -4.90 2.09 -0.37
C PHE A 10 -4.89 2.75 -1.74
N GLN A 11 -5.52 3.91 -1.84
CA GLN A 11 -5.44 4.77 -3.01
C GLN A 11 -4.72 6.06 -2.65
N ALA A 12 -3.91 6.59 -3.55
CA ALA A 12 -3.23 7.88 -3.37
C ALA A 12 -3.30 8.72 -4.65
N ASP A 13 -3.30 10.04 -4.47
CA ASP A 13 -3.45 10.99 -5.57
C ASP A 13 -2.14 11.10 -6.37
N TYR A 14 -2.21 10.81 -7.66
CA TYR A 14 -1.05 10.84 -8.56
C TYR A 14 -0.46 12.25 -8.72
N ARG A 15 -1.30 13.29 -8.79
CA ARG A 15 -0.86 14.67 -9.02
C ARG A 15 -0.29 15.32 -7.77
N ALA A 16 -0.81 14.96 -6.60
CA ALA A 16 -0.33 15.47 -5.33
C ALA A 16 0.96 14.77 -4.86
N SER A 17 1.18 13.52 -5.28
CA SER A 17 2.35 12.71 -4.89
C SER A 17 3.59 13.00 -5.76
N THR A 18 3.96 14.27 -5.92
CA THR A 18 5.07 14.69 -6.80
C THR A 18 6.45 14.28 -6.30
N GLN A 19 6.56 13.95 -5.01
CA GLN A 19 7.80 13.50 -4.36
C GLN A 19 7.89 11.98 -4.24
N PHE A 20 6.85 11.25 -4.67
CA PHE A 20 6.84 9.80 -4.61
C PHE A 20 7.74 9.21 -5.70
N ASP A 21 8.67 8.36 -5.29
CA ASP A 21 9.52 7.57 -6.18
C ASP A 21 9.06 6.11 -6.18
N ALA A 22 8.43 5.69 -7.28
CA ALA A 22 7.93 4.33 -7.44
C ALA A 22 9.04 3.26 -7.36
N HIS A 23 10.31 3.62 -7.61
CA HIS A 23 11.43 2.69 -7.47
C HIS A 23 11.84 2.41 -6.02
N GLN A 24 11.34 3.21 -5.07
CA GLN A 24 11.61 3.04 -3.64
C GLN A 24 10.52 2.23 -2.92
N VAL A 25 9.50 1.76 -3.65
CA VAL A 25 8.47 0.91 -3.07
C VAL A 25 9.08 -0.45 -2.68
N PRO A 26 9.02 -0.83 -1.40
CA PRO A 26 9.56 -2.11 -0.94
C PRO A 26 8.70 -3.30 -1.41
N ASP A 27 9.31 -4.47 -1.53
CA ASP A 27 8.67 -5.70 -2.05
C ASP A 27 7.46 -6.19 -1.24
N TRP A 28 7.28 -5.72 0.00
CA TRP A 28 6.09 -6.01 0.81
C TRP A 28 4.89 -5.12 0.49
N LEU A 29 5.03 -4.22 -0.48
CA LEU A 29 3.97 -3.43 -1.08
C LEU A 29 3.89 -3.74 -2.59
N SER A 30 2.67 -3.88 -3.10
CA SER A 30 2.39 -3.85 -4.52
C SER A 30 1.94 -2.45 -4.90
N LEU A 31 2.45 -1.94 -6.02
CA LEU A 31 2.06 -0.65 -6.60
C LEU A 31 1.51 -0.87 -8.01
N GLU A 32 0.30 -0.40 -8.24
CA GLU A 32 -0.33 -0.29 -9.54
C GLU A 32 -0.69 1.19 -9.82
N VAL A 33 -0.81 1.55 -11.09
CA VAL A 33 -1.12 2.93 -11.51
C VAL A 33 -2.31 2.89 -12.45
N HIS A 34 -3.43 3.48 -12.03
CA HIS A 34 -4.64 3.62 -12.85
C HIS A 34 -5.02 5.09 -13.04
N TRP A 35 -6.07 5.34 -13.82
CA TRP A 35 -6.50 6.71 -14.15
C TRP A 35 -6.92 7.55 -12.93
N GLN A 36 -7.30 6.91 -11.83
CA GLN A 36 -7.69 7.57 -10.58
C GLN A 36 -6.50 7.92 -9.67
N GLY A 37 -5.33 7.30 -9.86
CA GLY A 37 -4.19 7.50 -8.97
C GLY A 37 -3.29 6.27 -8.82
N TYR A 38 -2.52 6.28 -7.74
CA TYR A 38 -1.76 5.13 -7.29
C TYR A 38 -2.65 4.18 -6.50
N CYS A 39 -2.57 2.90 -6.83
CA CYS A 39 -3.24 1.81 -6.14
C CYS A 39 -2.15 1.00 -5.42
N ILE A 40 -2.20 0.97 -4.09
CA ILE A 40 -1.21 0.30 -3.26
C ILE A 40 -1.87 -0.81 -2.45
N SER A 41 -1.29 -2.00 -2.41
CA SER A 41 -1.74 -3.07 -1.52
C SER A 41 -0.58 -3.70 -0.75
N THR A 42 -0.81 -4.08 0.50
CA THR A 42 0.18 -4.88 1.23
C THR A 42 0.29 -6.28 0.64
N VAL A 43 1.50 -6.86 0.71
CA VAL A 43 1.78 -8.22 0.27
C VAL A 43 2.10 -9.05 1.52
N PRO A 44 1.10 -9.67 2.19
CA PRO A 44 1.28 -10.21 3.54
C PRO A 44 2.34 -11.28 3.63
N TRP A 45 2.49 -12.13 2.62
CA TRP A 45 3.51 -13.19 2.67
C TRP A 45 4.94 -12.63 2.62
N VAL A 46 5.18 -11.50 1.96
CA VAL A 46 6.49 -10.81 1.99
C VAL A 46 6.62 -9.99 3.27
N ALA A 47 5.57 -9.26 3.67
CA ALA A 47 5.54 -8.49 4.91
C ALA A 47 5.75 -9.35 6.15
N ASP A 48 5.16 -10.54 6.20
CA ASP A 48 5.30 -11.51 7.30
C ASP A 48 6.74 -12.02 7.39
N VAL A 49 7.38 -12.31 6.25
CA VAL A 49 8.80 -12.68 6.21
C VAL A 49 9.68 -11.53 6.70
N ALA A 50 9.47 -10.31 6.18
CA ALA A 50 10.20 -9.12 6.61
C ALA A 50 10.03 -8.85 8.12
N ARG A 51 8.82 -9.05 8.65
CA ARG A 51 8.51 -8.91 10.08
C ARG A 51 9.25 -9.94 10.93
N VAL A 52 9.26 -11.20 10.51
CA VAL A 52 10.00 -12.28 11.21
C VAL A 52 11.50 -12.00 11.22
N LEU A 53 12.03 -11.40 10.16
CA LEU A 53 13.43 -10.99 10.06
C LEU A 53 13.74 -9.67 10.79
N GLY A 54 12.75 -8.99 11.36
CA GLY A 54 12.92 -7.69 12.02
C GLY A 54 13.24 -6.54 11.05
N LEU A 55 12.93 -6.72 9.76
CA LEU A 55 13.19 -5.77 8.69
C LEU A 55 11.98 -4.90 8.34
N LEU A 56 10.79 -5.23 8.85
CA LEU A 56 9.57 -4.45 8.62
C LEU A 56 9.43 -3.36 9.71
N PRO A 57 9.61 -2.07 9.38
CA PRO A 57 9.53 -0.99 10.36
C PRO A 57 8.08 -0.53 10.63
N VAL A 58 7.08 -1.23 10.08
CA VAL A 58 5.67 -0.82 10.10
C VAL A 58 4.84 -1.79 10.94
N GLU A 59 4.00 -1.24 11.82
CA GLU A 59 3.02 -2.03 12.55
C GLU A 59 1.91 -2.54 11.61
N ASP A 60 1.32 -3.70 11.90
CA ASP A 60 0.30 -4.30 11.03
C ASP A 60 -1.11 -3.68 11.21
N THR A 61 -1.19 -2.36 11.13
CA THR A 61 -2.41 -1.55 11.28
C THR A 61 -2.59 -0.63 10.08
N PRO A 62 -3.83 -0.33 9.64
CA PRO A 62 -4.07 0.59 8.53
C PRO A 62 -3.37 1.94 8.72
N GLU A 63 -3.42 2.49 9.93
CA GLU A 63 -2.88 3.81 10.24
C GLU A 63 -1.36 3.85 10.10
N ALA A 64 -0.66 2.83 10.58
CA ALA A 64 0.79 2.74 10.45
C ALA A 64 1.22 2.59 8.98
N TRP A 65 0.49 1.78 8.21
CA TRP A 65 0.71 1.67 6.77
C TRP A 65 0.48 3.00 6.06
N MET A 66 -0.59 3.74 6.39
CA MET A 66 -0.84 5.06 5.81
C MET A 66 0.29 6.04 6.13
N SER A 67 0.75 6.12 7.38
CA SER A 67 1.89 6.97 7.75
C SER A 67 3.16 6.59 6.98
N HIS A 68 3.43 5.30 6.82
CA HIS A 68 4.58 4.85 6.02
C HIS A 68 4.46 5.25 4.54
N LEU A 69 3.26 5.16 3.95
CA LEU A 69 3.03 5.60 2.58
C LEU A 69 3.21 7.13 2.44
N GLU A 70 2.82 7.91 3.43
CA GLU A 70 3.07 9.37 3.45
C GLU A 70 4.57 9.71 3.49
N GLU A 71 5.36 8.93 4.23
CA GLU A 71 6.82 9.06 4.30
C GLU A 71 7.50 8.74 2.97
N LEU A 72 6.95 7.80 2.20
CA LEU A 72 7.39 7.50 0.83
C LEU A 72 7.07 8.65 -0.15
N GLY A 73 6.32 9.67 0.27
CA GLY A 73 5.97 10.83 -0.54
C GLY A 73 4.60 10.75 -1.20
N LEU A 74 3.80 9.72 -0.90
CA LEU A 74 2.40 9.65 -1.34
C LEU A 74 1.54 10.67 -0.58
N LYS A 75 0.50 11.18 -1.24
CA LYS A 75 -0.43 12.18 -0.69
C LYS A 75 -1.88 11.80 -0.99
N GLY A 76 -2.78 12.26 -0.12
CA GLY A 76 -4.21 11.99 -0.24
C GLY A 76 -4.53 10.50 -0.08
N ILE A 77 -3.81 9.81 0.81
CA ILE A 77 -3.96 8.37 0.99
C ILE A 77 -5.31 8.07 1.64
N THR A 78 -6.09 7.19 1.01
CA THR A 78 -7.34 6.68 1.54
C THR A 78 -7.29 5.16 1.58
N GLN A 79 -7.71 4.57 2.69
CA GLN A 79 -7.94 3.12 2.73
C GLN A 79 -9.21 2.80 1.96
N VAL A 80 -9.14 1.80 1.09
CA VAL A 80 -10.28 1.32 0.30
C VAL A 80 -10.53 -0.16 0.58
N CYS A 81 -11.77 -0.60 0.41
CA CYS A 81 -12.10 -2.01 0.46
C CYS A 81 -11.37 -2.76 -0.67
N CYS A 82 -10.77 -3.91 -0.38
CA CYS A 82 -10.00 -4.62 -1.39
C CYS A 82 -10.86 -5.16 -2.54
N GLU A 83 -12.15 -5.42 -2.32
CA GLU A 83 -13.11 -5.75 -3.39
C GLU A 83 -13.22 -4.60 -4.40
N ASP A 84 -13.46 -3.37 -3.91
CA ASP A 84 -13.50 -2.16 -4.74
C ASP A 84 -12.15 -1.81 -5.38
N PHE A 85 -11.04 -2.26 -4.78
CA PHE A 85 -9.69 -1.99 -5.25
C PHE A 85 -9.30 -2.82 -6.48
N PHE A 86 -9.68 -4.10 -6.51
CA PHE A 86 -9.36 -5.01 -7.62
C PHE A 86 -10.45 -5.07 -8.69
N GLU A 87 -11.64 -4.52 -8.41
CA GLU A 87 -12.64 -4.28 -9.45
C GLU A 87 -12.17 -3.11 -10.32
N ASP A 88 -11.63 -3.45 -11.49
CA ASP A 88 -11.30 -2.49 -12.55
C ASP A 88 -12.60 -1.81 -13.00
N ARG A 89 -12.93 -0.66 -12.38
CA ARG A 89 -14.07 0.18 -12.76
C ARG A 89 -13.73 0.90 -14.08
N LEU A 90 -13.62 0.11 -15.14
CA LEU A 90 -13.47 0.52 -16.54
C LEU A 90 -14.74 1.16 -17.11
N TYR A 91 -15.85 1.16 -16.37
CA TYR A 91 -17.13 1.69 -16.82
C TYR A 91 -17.82 2.50 -15.71
N CYS A 92 -17.80 3.82 -15.87
CA CYS A 92 -18.85 4.71 -15.39
C CYS A 92 -19.68 5.16 -16.61
#